data_AF-A0A2H0BT21-F1
#
_entry.id   AF-A0A2H0BT21-F1
#
_cell.length_a   1.000
_cell.length_b   1.000
_cell.length_c   1.000
_cell.angle_alpha   90.00
_cell.angle_beta   90.00
_cell.angle_gamma   90.00
#
_symmetry.space_group_name_H-M   'P 1'
#
loop_
_entity.id
_entity.type
_entity.pdbx_description
1 polymer ?
#
loop_
_entity_poly.entity_id
_entity_poly.type
_entity_poly.pdbx_seq_one_letter_code
_entity_poly.pdbx_strand_id
1 'polypeptide(L)'
;MKQTNTLAKPNAIAFYSRQGFVPAFEHALAYAGENGHVATLLDIVAGRLTAKSGDPLWELYFTTLSAVYAGQSKHGKLAIIIAHGIGPLSTFDGILEAYKKRSLYGGCISQEEFRKLEDGAYGEVSVLDPKELLNTDLFHQALFGERWRAYLALDEVQDCSPEESGVLNTFHPFNTENAFLDLAELQDWLKKTPGVASAQLLLVGALSQGLILLGDSLSHEVRMLGMRPGAEENLHVHPGLPPTYEGLLEQRLEALWEPNSQGKKEATDGFWHLLEMGTMIFTDYPKMAKATDLNEPEFRVTHIERVGEPKHFCTTVDGYHGFMYDINEVQRTAPSGANSYTVKLEETDWAKGYHVASVLFYKATVDTSQRLIRMGEIHQNFKLTMSILDD
;
A
#
# COMPACT_ATOMS: atom_id res chain seq x y z
N MET A 1 -21.76 6.74 38.05
CA MET A 1 -20.41 6.75 37.44
C MET A 1 -20.46 5.87 36.20
N LYS A 2 -20.41 6.47 35.00
CA LYS A 2 -20.19 5.69 33.78
C LYS A 2 -18.76 5.17 33.87
N GLN A 3 -18.58 3.85 33.91
CA GLN A 3 -17.28 3.25 33.66
C GLN A 3 -16.87 3.71 32.26
N THR A 4 -15.96 4.67 32.19
CA THR A 4 -15.20 4.92 30.98
C THR A 4 -14.39 3.66 30.76
N ASN A 5 -14.91 2.78 29.92
CA ASN A 5 -14.15 1.71 29.31
C ASN A 5 -13.07 2.42 28.49
N THR A 6 -11.94 2.77 29.12
CA THR A 6 -10.71 3.09 28.41
C THR A 6 -10.34 1.81 27.69
N LEU A 7 -10.83 1.66 26.45
CA LEU A 7 -10.33 0.67 25.52
C LEU A 7 -8.82 0.77 25.59
N ALA A 8 -8.17 -0.33 25.99
CA ALA A 8 -6.73 -0.39 26.04
C ALA A 8 -6.22 0.04 24.66
N LYS A 9 -5.27 0.97 24.61
CA LYS A 9 -4.66 1.37 23.34
C LYS A 9 -4.19 0.10 22.61
N PRO A 10 -4.42 0.00 21.30
CA PRO A 10 -4.02 -1.18 20.54
C PRO A 10 -2.53 -1.42 20.74
N ASN A 11 -2.09 -2.67 20.93
CA ASN A 11 -0.66 -2.95 21.07
C ASN A 11 0.04 -3.10 19.71
N ALA A 12 -0.70 -3.05 18.60
CA ALA A 12 -0.15 -2.93 17.26
C ALA A 12 -1.02 -2.05 16.34
N ILE A 13 -0.39 -1.31 15.43
CA ILE A 13 -1.09 -0.47 14.43
C ILE A 13 -0.48 -0.69 13.05
N ALA A 14 -1.35 -0.89 12.06
CA ALA A 14 -0.94 -0.96 10.66
C ALA A 14 -0.79 0.44 10.06
N PHE A 15 0.33 0.71 9.39
CA PHE A 15 0.61 1.97 8.72
C PHE A 15 0.71 1.75 7.22
N TYR A 16 -0.25 2.31 6.50
CA TYR A 16 -0.30 2.26 5.04
C TYR A 16 0.29 3.53 4.42
N SER A 17 0.99 3.39 3.29
CA SER A 17 1.58 4.50 2.54
C SER A 17 1.54 4.21 1.04
N ARG A 18 0.91 5.10 0.27
CA ARG A 18 0.99 5.10 -1.20
C ARG A 18 2.35 5.56 -1.72
N GLN A 19 3.06 6.31 -0.89
CA GLN A 19 4.37 6.89 -1.17
C GLN A 19 5.51 5.88 -1.00
N GLY A 20 5.17 4.61 -0.73
CA GLY A 20 6.12 3.52 -0.64
C GLY A 20 6.58 3.24 0.79
N PHE A 21 7.71 2.56 0.88
CA PHE A 21 8.20 1.93 2.11
C PHE A 21 8.57 2.90 3.22
N VAL A 22 9.28 3.99 2.90
CA VAL A 22 9.91 4.85 3.91
C VAL A 22 8.89 5.41 4.91
N PRO A 23 7.79 6.06 4.50
CA PRO A 23 6.83 6.59 5.46
C PRO A 23 6.14 5.50 6.30
N ALA A 24 5.78 4.37 5.69
CA ALA A 24 5.15 3.26 6.41
C ALA A 24 6.10 2.66 7.46
N PHE A 25 7.37 2.48 7.12
CA PHE A 25 8.39 1.96 8.03
C PHE A 25 8.65 2.93 9.18
N GLU A 26 8.88 4.21 8.89
CA GLU A 26 9.17 5.22 9.91
C GLU A 26 8.00 5.36 10.90
N HIS A 27 6.76 5.34 10.41
CA HIS A 27 5.58 5.37 11.26
C HIS A 27 5.43 4.10 12.10
N ALA A 28 5.61 2.91 11.49
CA ALA A 28 5.56 1.65 12.22
C ALA A 28 6.63 1.58 13.32
N LEU A 29 7.85 2.03 13.04
CA LEU A 29 8.95 2.07 14.00
C LEU A 29 8.71 3.11 15.10
N ALA A 30 8.26 4.32 14.74
CA ALA A 30 7.91 5.37 15.70
C ALA A 30 6.77 4.92 16.63
N TYR A 31 5.80 4.19 16.10
CA TYR A 31 4.74 3.58 16.89
C TYR A 31 5.25 2.47 17.79
N ALA A 32 6.11 1.57 17.29
CA ALA A 32 6.67 0.49 18.09
C ALA A 32 7.40 1.02 19.33
N GLY A 33 8.21 2.07 19.14
CA GLY A 33 8.95 2.74 20.23
C GLY A 33 10.12 1.91 20.77
N GLU A 34 10.67 2.35 21.90
CA GLU A 34 11.82 1.70 22.55
C GLU A 34 11.39 0.31 23.06
N ASN A 35 12.04 -0.74 22.53
CA ASN A 35 11.74 -2.18 22.75
C ASN A 35 10.55 -2.75 21.97
N GLY A 36 9.91 -1.98 21.10
CA GLY A 36 8.98 -2.54 20.10
C GLY A 36 9.73 -2.92 18.82
N HIS A 37 9.01 -3.48 17.86
CA HIS A 37 9.55 -3.79 16.53
C HIS A 37 8.49 -3.61 15.42
N VAL A 38 8.97 -3.61 14.18
CA VAL A 38 8.10 -3.76 13.01
C VAL A 38 7.93 -5.25 12.73
N ALA A 39 6.68 -5.68 12.49
CA ALA A 39 6.33 -7.09 12.44
C ALA A 39 7.10 -7.89 11.38
N THR A 40 7.45 -9.11 11.75
CA THR A 40 7.93 -10.18 10.87
C THR A 40 6.75 -11.00 10.35
N LEU A 41 7.00 -11.88 9.36
CA LEU A 41 6.01 -12.85 8.90
C LEU A 41 5.52 -13.75 10.04
N LEU A 42 6.41 -14.15 10.95
CA LEU A 42 6.07 -14.99 12.09
C LEU A 42 5.11 -14.27 13.06
N ASP A 43 5.26 -12.96 13.25
CA ASP A 43 4.35 -12.17 14.07
C ASP A 43 2.95 -12.13 13.47
N ILE A 44 2.83 -11.90 12.15
CA ILE A 44 1.54 -11.87 11.45
C ILE A 44 0.87 -13.25 11.51
N VAL A 45 1.63 -14.32 11.28
CA VAL A 45 1.12 -15.70 11.34
C VAL A 45 0.67 -16.05 12.76
N ALA A 46 1.46 -15.69 13.78
CA ALA A 46 1.09 -15.86 15.18
C ALA A 46 -0.23 -15.14 15.50
N GLY A 47 -0.35 -13.90 15.06
CA GLY A 47 -1.57 -13.11 15.19
C GLY A 47 -2.77 -13.80 14.57
N ARG A 48 -2.66 -14.15 13.28
CA ARG A 48 -3.72 -14.81 12.50
C ARG A 48 -4.24 -16.08 13.16
N LEU A 49 -3.34 -16.92 13.70
CA LEU A 49 -3.72 -18.15 14.40
C LEU A 49 -4.62 -17.91 15.62
N THR A 50 -4.62 -16.69 16.17
CA THR A 50 -5.44 -16.31 17.33
C THR A 50 -6.59 -15.34 16.98
N ALA A 51 -6.50 -14.71 15.82
CA ALA A 51 -7.46 -13.73 15.35
C ALA A 51 -8.73 -14.38 14.79
N LYS A 52 -9.86 -13.68 14.92
CA LYS A 52 -11.14 -14.12 14.35
C LYS A 52 -11.26 -13.67 12.90
N SER A 53 -12.15 -14.30 12.13
CA SER A 53 -12.55 -13.78 10.81
C SER A 53 -13.05 -12.33 10.94
N GLY A 54 -12.71 -11.48 9.96
CA GLY A 54 -12.96 -10.03 10.00
C GLY A 54 -11.94 -9.22 10.80
N ASP A 55 -10.98 -9.86 11.47
CA ASP A 55 -9.88 -9.14 12.12
C ASP A 55 -8.93 -8.51 11.08
N PRO A 56 -8.41 -7.29 11.31
CA PRO A 56 -7.43 -6.66 10.41
C PRO A 56 -6.26 -7.56 10.00
N LEU A 57 -5.84 -8.51 10.85
CA LEU A 57 -4.81 -9.48 10.51
C LEU A 57 -5.19 -10.37 9.32
N TRP A 58 -6.47 -10.69 9.15
CA TRP A 58 -7.01 -11.47 8.03
C TRP A 58 -7.41 -10.61 6.84
N GLU A 59 -7.93 -9.40 7.10
CA GLU A 59 -8.49 -8.51 6.07
C GLU A 59 -7.43 -7.64 5.36
N LEU A 60 -6.23 -7.53 5.93
CA LEU A 60 -5.17 -6.66 5.42
C LEU A 60 -3.95 -7.46 4.95
N TYR A 61 -3.30 -6.94 3.91
CA TYR A 61 -1.95 -7.36 3.55
C TYR A 61 -0.91 -6.61 4.39
N PHE A 62 0.27 -7.19 4.57
CA PHE A 62 1.40 -6.59 5.28
C PHE A 62 2.72 -6.84 4.56
N THR A 63 3.53 -5.80 4.41
CA THR A 63 4.97 -5.88 4.16
C THR A 63 5.67 -6.09 5.49
N THR A 64 6.44 -7.16 5.61
CA THR A 64 7.07 -7.59 6.87
C THR A 64 8.58 -7.37 6.86
N LEU A 65 9.22 -7.39 8.03
CA LEU A 65 10.67 -7.48 8.16
C LEU A 65 11.22 -8.91 8.00
N SER A 66 10.46 -9.81 7.41
CA SER A 66 10.99 -11.08 6.91
C SER A 66 11.47 -10.93 5.49
N ALA A 67 12.56 -11.61 5.15
CA ALA A 67 13.21 -11.46 3.86
C ALA A 67 13.63 -12.82 3.27
N VAL A 68 13.61 -12.88 1.95
CA VAL A 68 14.16 -13.96 1.15
C VAL A 68 15.41 -13.45 0.46
N TYR A 69 16.49 -14.20 0.58
CA TYR A 69 17.75 -13.93 -0.09
C TYR A 69 18.08 -15.07 -1.05
N ALA A 70 18.63 -14.74 -2.21
CA ALA A 70 19.09 -15.73 -3.18
C ALA A 70 20.51 -15.41 -3.64
N GLY A 71 21.42 -16.37 -3.50
CA GLY A 71 22.84 -16.16 -3.76
C GLY A 71 23.61 -17.45 -3.88
N GLN A 72 24.92 -17.35 -4.11
CA GLN A 72 25.79 -18.52 -4.16
C GLN A 72 26.24 -18.88 -2.73
N SER A 73 25.94 -20.10 -2.29
CA SER A 73 26.48 -20.68 -1.06
C SER A 73 28.01 -20.71 -1.07
N LYS A 74 28.61 -20.95 0.10
CA LYS A 74 30.06 -21.25 0.23
C LYS A 74 30.55 -22.40 -0.65
N HIS A 75 29.64 -23.30 -1.08
CA HIS A 75 29.93 -24.40 -1.98
C HIS A 75 29.72 -24.07 -3.47
N GLY A 76 29.43 -22.81 -3.81
CA GLY A 76 29.21 -22.35 -5.18
C GLY A 76 27.88 -22.78 -5.80
N LYS A 77 26.97 -23.35 -5.00
CA LYS A 77 25.61 -23.71 -5.41
C LYS A 77 24.64 -22.57 -5.10
N LEU A 78 23.58 -22.42 -5.88
CA LEU A 78 22.47 -21.54 -5.53
C LEU A 78 21.87 -21.98 -4.19
N ALA A 79 21.64 -21.03 -3.29
CA ALA A 79 20.95 -21.22 -2.03
C ALA A 79 19.91 -20.12 -1.84
N ILE A 80 18.82 -20.46 -1.16
CA ILE A 80 17.76 -19.55 -0.77
C ILE A 80 17.77 -19.45 0.75
N ILE A 81 17.79 -18.24 1.29
CA ILE A 81 17.79 -18.00 2.73
C ILE A 81 16.52 -17.26 3.10
N ILE A 82 15.76 -17.77 4.07
CA ILE A 82 14.65 -17.07 4.69
C ILE A 82 15.10 -16.60 6.07
N ALA A 83 14.95 -15.30 6.32
CA ALA A 83 15.30 -14.68 7.60
C ALA A 83 14.13 -13.84 8.12
N HIS A 84 13.87 -13.89 9.42
CA HIS A 84 12.77 -13.17 10.07
C HIS A 84 13.32 -12.11 11.03
N GLY A 85 13.21 -10.83 10.68
CA GLY A 85 13.62 -9.73 11.56
C GLY A 85 15.14 -9.60 11.76
N ILE A 86 15.95 -10.31 10.97
CA ILE A 86 17.41 -10.27 11.04
C ILE A 86 18.04 -10.10 9.65
N GLY A 87 19.31 -9.69 9.62
CA GLY A 87 20.08 -9.57 8.39
C GLY A 87 20.08 -8.16 7.78
N PRO A 88 20.65 -8.01 6.57
CA PRO A 88 20.74 -6.71 5.90
C PRO A 88 19.38 -6.04 5.67
N LEU A 89 18.31 -6.80 5.44
CA LEU A 89 16.97 -6.24 5.25
C LEU A 89 16.15 -6.09 6.54
N SER A 90 16.74 -6.25 7.73
CA SER A 90 16.02 -6.01 9.00
C SER A 90 16.16 -4.60 9.56
N THR A 91 16.94 -3.75 8.88
CA THR A 91 17.18 -2.36 9.29
C THR A 91 16.83 -1.40 8.17
N PHE A 92 16.41 -0.18 8.52
CA PHE A 92 16.08 0.85 7.55
C PHE A 92 17.23 1.13 6.57
N ASP A 93 18.43 1.37 7.11
CA ASP A 93 19.61 1.67 6.29
C ASP A 93 19.99 0.50 5.39
N GLY A 94 19.95 -0.72 5.90
CA GLY A 94 20.28 -1.90 5.11
C GLY A 94 19.29 -2.15 3.97
N ILE A 95 17.99 -1.87 4.18
CA ILE A 95 16.99 -1.92 3.11
C ILE A 95 17.27 -0.85 2.05
N LEU A 96 17.51 0.40 2.46
CA LEU A 96 17.83 1.47 1.51
C LEU A 96 19.09 1.17 0.71
N GLU A 97 20.15 0.69 1.36
CA GLU A 97 21.39 0.32 0.67
C GLU A 97 21.20 -0.83 -0.32
N ALA A 98 20.43 -1.86 0.03
CA ALA A 98 20.14 -2.96 -0.87
C ALA A 98 19.37 -2.49 -2.12
N TYR A 99 18.38 -1.62 -1.94
CA TYR A 99 17.51 -1.19 -3.03
C TYR A 99 18.06 -0.02 -3.86
N LYS A 100 19.10 0.68 -3.40
CA LYS A 100 19.92 1.56 -4.26
C LYS A 100 20.52 0.80 -5.45
N LYS A 101 20.78 -0.50 -5.29
CA LYS A 101 21.35 -1.39 -6.32
C LYS A 101 20.33 -2.40 -6.83
N ARG A 102 19.05 -2.01 -6.94
CA ARG A 102 17.97 -2.93 -7.33
C ARG A 102 18.22 -3.62 -8.68
N SER A 103 17.76 -4.85 -8.78
CA SER A 103 17.64 -5.63 -10.01
C SER A 103 16.15 -5.92 -10.29
N LEU A 104 15.87 -6.67 -11.36
CA LEU A 104 14.52 -7.22 -11.61
C LEU A 104 14.04 -8.14 -10.47
N TYR A 105 14.96 -8.63 -9.64
CA TYR A 105 14.71 -9.56 -8.56
C TYR A 105 14.72 -8.89 -7.18
N GLY A 106 14.60 -7.56 -7.10
CA GLY A 106 14.56 -6.82 -5.84
C GLY A 106 15.89 -6.16 -5.47
N GLY A 107 16.10 -5.94 -4.17
CA GLY A 107 17.33 -5.36 -3.63
C GLY A 107 18.54 -6.27 -3.85
N CYS A 108 19.74 -5.68 -3.86
CA CYS A 108 20.99 -6.43 -4.01
C CYS A 108 21.89 -6.24 -2.79
N ILE A 109 22.38 -7.35 -2.25
CA ILE A 109 23.42 -7.36 -1.21
C ILE A 109 24.73 -7.94 -1.78
N SER A 110 25.84 -7.73 -1.07
CA SER A 110 27.10 -8.35 -1.46
C SER A 110 27.06 -9.86 -1.19
N GLN A 111 27.85 -10.62 -1.95
CA GLN A 111 28.02 -12.05 -1.71
C GLN A 111 28.66 -12.35 -0.35
N GLU A 112 29.42 -11.42 0.22
CA GLU A 112 29.95 -11.52 1.59
C GLU A 112 28.83 -11.44 2.61
N GLU A 113 27.92 -10.47 2.46
CA GLU A 113 26.75 -10.32 3.33
C GLU A 113 25.82 -11.54 3.25
N PHE A 114 25.64 -12.09 2.04
CA PHE A 114 24.89 -13.34 1.87
C PHE A 114 25.52 -14.52 2.61
N ARG A 115 26.86 -14.63 2.63
CA ARG A 115 27.55 -15.71 3.37
C ARG A 115 27.48 -15.51 4.88
N LYS A 116 27.51 -14.27 5.36
CA LYS A 116 27.27 -13.96 6.78
C LYS A 116 25.88 -14.43 7.22
N LEU A 117 24.86 -14.25 6.39
CA LEU A 117 23.53 -14.82 6.62
C LEU A 117 23.57 -16.36 6.64
N GLU A 118 24.17 -16.99 5.62
CA GLU A 118 24.29 -18.45 5.51
C GLU A 118 24.97 -19.08 6.74
N ASP A 119 26.01 -18.42 7.27
CA ASP A 119 26.76 -18.87 8.44
C ASP A 119 26.11 -18.47 9.77
N GLY A 120 24.92 -17.85 9.75
CA GLY A 120 24.15 -17.49 10.94
C GLY A 120 24.70 -16.29 11.74
N ALA A 121 25.53 -15.45 11.12
CA ALA A 121 26.15 -14.30 11.79
C ALA A 121 25.13 -13.27 12.32
N TYR A 122 23.92 -13.27 11.75
CA TYR A 122 22.81 -12.40 12.13
C TYR A 122 21.80 -13.06 13.06
N GLY A 123 21.93 -14.36 13.32
CA GLY A 123 20.93 -15.19 13.99
C GLY A 123 20.53 -16.40 13.14
N GLU A 124 19.51 -17.12 13.61
CA GLU A 124 19.02 -18.33 12.96
C GLU A 124 18.26 -18.00 11.67
N VAL A 125 18.58 -18.73 10.60
CA VAL A 125 17.95 -18.61 9.28
C VAL A 125 17.60 -20.00 8.73
N SER A 126 16.61 -20.05 7.84
CA SER A 126 16.35 -21.25 7.05
C SER A 126 17.13 -21.17 5.74
N VAL A 127 18.02 -22.13 5.50
CA VAL A 127 18.77 -22.25 4.24
C VAL A 127 18.22 -23.42 3.44
N LEU A 128 17.74 -23.15 2.23
CA LEU A 128 17.10 -24.11 1.36
C LEU A 128 17.91 -24.32 0.07
N ASP A 129 17.98 -25.57 -0.38
CA ASP A 129 18.32 -25.86 -1.77
C ASP A 129 17.13 -25.41 -2.67
N PRO A 130 17.36 -24.80 -3.84
CA PRO A 130 16.27 -24.42 -4.74
C PRO A 130 15.30 -25.55 -5.07
N LYS A 131 15.74 -26.81 -5.05
CA LYS A 131 14.86 -27.97 -5.24
C LYS A 131 13.90 -28.21 -4.07
N GLU A 132 14.26 -27.77 -2.88
CA GLU A 132 13.41 -27.85 -1.68
C GLU A 132 12.28 -26.82 -1.71
N LEU A 133 12.38 -25.76 -2.52
CA LEU A 133 11.24 -24.86 -2.77
C LEU A 133 10.06 -25.58 -3.44
N LEU A 134 10.33 -26.64 -4.22
CA LEU A 134 9.30 -27.47 -4.83
C LEU A 134 8.68 -28.46 -3.82
N ASN A 135 9.28 -28.60 -2.63
CA ASN A 135 8.70 -29.36 -1.53
C ASN A 135 7.93 -28.41 -0.62
N THR A 136 6.62 -28.38 -0.80
CA THR A 136 5.70 -27.48 -0.09
C THR A 136 5.86 -27.54 1.43
N ASP A 137 6.12 -28.72 2.00
CA ASP A 137 6.26 -28.87 3.45
C ASP A 137 7.53 -28.20 3.99
N LEU A 138 8.66 -28.41 3.32
CA LEU A 138 9.94 -27.79 3.71
C LEU A 138 9.89 -26.27 3.52
N PHE A 139 9.28 -25.83 2.41
CA PHE A 139 9.11 -24.41 2.15
C PHE A 139 8.18 -23.73 3.16
N HIS A 140 7.03 -24.33 3.47
CA HIS A 140 6.12 -23.82 4.49
C HIS A 140 6.75 -23.84 5.89
N GLN A 141 7.50 -24.89 6.23
CA GLN A 141 8.25 -24.93 7.48
C GLN A 141 9.27 -23.79 7.57
N ALA A 142 9.97 -23.49 6.47
CA ALA A 142 10.94 -22.41 6.43
C ALA A 142 10.30 -21.01 6.52
N LEU A 143 9.09 -20.83 6.01
CA LEU A 143 8.35 -19.56 6.06
C LEU A 143 7.62 -19.32 7.38
N PHE A 144 7.03 -20.37 7.96
CA PHE A 144 6.10 -20.26 9.08
C PHE A 144 6.60 -20.91 10.37
N GLY A 145 7.82 -21.47 10.34
CA GLY A 145 8.40 -22.22 11.46
C GLY A 145 7.54 -23.43 11.84
N GLU A 146 7.56 -23.81 13.11
CA GLU A 146 6.81 -24.97 13.63
C GLU A 146 5.28 -24.83 13.51
N ARG A 147 4.78 -23.62 13.23
CA ARG A 147 3.35 -23.29 13.22
C ARG A 147 2.68 -23.51 11.86
N TRP A 148 3.42 -23.91 10.84
CA TRP A 148 2.92 -24.03 9.46
C TRP A 148 1.71 -24.96 9.32
N ARG A 149 1.69 -26.09 10.05
CA ARG A 149 0.56 -27.04 10.00
C ARG A 149 -0.72 -26.47 10.58
N ALA A 150 -0.60 -25.70 11.67
CA ALA A 150 -1.75 -25.03 12.27
C ALA A 150 -2.29 -23.95 11.32
N TYR A 151 -1.40 -23.27 10.60
CA TYR A 151 -1.77 -22.28 9.61
C TYR A 151 -2.53 -22.89 8.42
N LEU A 152 -2.02 -23.98 7.83
CA LEU A 152 -2.71 -24.68 6.74
C LEU A 152 -4.08 -25.25 7.17
N ALA A 153 -4.19 -25.72 8.41
CA ALA A 153 -5.46 -26.23 8.94
C ALA A 153 -6.56 -25.15 9.08
N LEU A 154 -6.20 -23.85 9.11
CA LEU A 154 -7.18 -22.76 9.10
C LEU A 154 -7.72 -22.46 7.70
N ASP A 155 -6.89 -22.63 6.67
CA ASP A 155 -7.27 -22.44 5.26
C ASP A 155 -8.34 -23.47 4.84
N GLU A 156 -8.35 -24.67 5.45
CA GLU A 156 -9.38 -25.69 5.23
C GLU A 156 -10.71 -25.41 5.96
N VAL A 157 -10.74 -24.50 6.95
CA VAL A 157 -11.92 -24.28 7.81
C VAL A 157 -12.63 -22.95 7.50
N GLN A 158 -11.94 -21.97 6.91
CA GLN A 158 -12.57 -20.71 6.49
C GLN A 158 -13.18 -20.85 5.09
N ASP A 159 -14.38 -21.44 5.06
CA ASP A 159 -15.27 -21.49 3.90
C ASP A 159 -15.87 -20.09 3.63
N CYS A 160 -15.02 -19.12 3.27
CA CYS A 160 -15.43 -17.78 2.89
C CYS A 160 -15.90 -17.81 1.43
N SER A 161 -17.21 -17.67 1.22
CA SER A 161 -17.78 -17.63 -0.13
C SER A 161 -17.18 -16.45 -0.93
N PRO A 162 -16.73 -16.66 -2.18
CA PRO A 162 -16.08 -15.62 -2.99
C PRO A 162 -16.95 -14.40 -3.37
N GLU A 163 -18.22 -14.36 -2.98
CA GLU A 163 -19.21 -13.47 -3.61
C GLU A 163 -19.38 -12.10 -2.94
N GLU A 164 -18.84 -11.85 -1.74
CA GLU A 164 -19.11 -10.60 -0.99
C GLU A 164 -17.98 -9.56 -0.97
N SER A 165 -16.74 -9.91 -1.32
CA SER A 165 -15.65 -8.93 -1.43
C SER A 165 -15.58 -8.39 -2.86
N GLY A 166 -16.16 -7.22 -3.11
CA GLY A 166 -16.08 -6.49 -4.39
C GLY A 166 -14.66 -6.01 -4.80
N VAL A 167 -13.62 -6.73 -4.40
CA VAL A 167 -12.23 -6.53 -4.78
C VAL A 167 -11.97 -7.35 -6.04
N LEU A 168 -11.44 -6.69 -7.07
CA LEU A 168 -11.13 -7.22 -8.40
C LEU A 168 -10.75 -8.72 -8.42
N ASN A 169 -11.64 -9.49 -9.05
CA ASN A 169 -11.46 -10.88 -9.46
C ASN A 169 -10.29 -11.02 -10.45
N THR A 170 -9.08 -11.19 -9.94
CA THR A 170 -8.00 -11.91 -10.61
C THR A 170 -7.13 -12.60 -9.55
N PHE A 171 -7.57 -13.74 -9.03
CA PHE A 171 -6.69 -14.63 -8.26
C PHE A 171 -6.82 -16.08 -8.70
N HIS A 172 -5.68 -16.62 -9.11
CA HIS A 172 -5.43 -18.03 -9.34
C HIS A 172 -4.91 -18.64 -8.02
N PRO A 173 -5.37 -19.85 -7.63
CA PRO A 173 -4.76 -20.60 -6.54
C PRO A 173 -3.29 -20.85 -6.90
N PHE A 174 -2.36 -20.52 -5.99
CA PHE A 174 -0.92 -20.80 -6.07
C PHE A 174 -0.42 -21.16 -7.48
N ASN A 175 -0.38 -20.18 -8.41
CA ASN A 175 0.35 -20.42 -9.64
C ASN A 175 1.84 -20.24 -9.32
N THR A 176 2.44 -21.33 -8.82
CA THR A 176 3.88 -21.46 -8.57
C THR A 176 4.72 -21.12 -9.80
N GLU A 177 4.12 -21.06 -11.00
CA GLU A 177 4.82 -20.70 -12.24
C GLU A 177 5.09 -19.19 -12.40
N ASN A 178 4.34 -18.30 -11.73
CA ASN A 178 4.47 -16.84 -11.94
C ASN A 178 4.92 -16.04 -10.70
N ALA A 179 4.75 -16.58 -9.48
CA ALA A 179 5.10 -15.89 -8.23
C ALA A 179 6.51 -16.21 -7.72
N PHE A 180 7.11 -17.30 -8.20
CA PHE A 180 8.51 -17.58 -7.93
C PHE A 180 9.37 -16.99 -9.03
N LEU A 181 10.46 -16.35 -8.61
CA LEU A 181 11.65 -16.17 -9.44
C LEU A 181 11.82 -17.42 -10.32
N ASP A 182 11.80 -17.27 -11.65
CA ASP A 182 12.23 -18.35 -12.52
C ASP A 182 13.64 -18.72 -12.06
N LEU A 183 13.76 -19.86 -11.40
CA LEU A 183 14.99 -20.26 -10.73
C LEU A 183 16.12 -20.41 -11.75
N ALA A 184 15.80 -20.74 -13.00
CA ALA A 184 16.77 -20.79 -14.08
C ALA A 184 17.22 -19.38 -14.47
N GLU A 185 16.30 -18.42 -14.62
CA GLU A 185 16.65 -17.03 -14.91
C GLU A 185 17.42 -16.36 -13.76
N LEU A 186 17.04 -16.62 -12.51
CA LEU A 186 17.75 -16.14 -11.33
C LEU A 186 19.15 -16.74 -11.25
N GLN A 187 19.28 -18.04 -11.50
CA GLN A 187 20.59 -18.71 -11.51
C GLN A 187 21.47 -18.18 -12.64
N ASP A 188 20.92 -17.95 -13.83
CA ASP A 188 21.62 -17.36 -14.96
C ASP A 188 22.06 -15.92 -14.66
N TRP A 189 21.18 -15.12 -14.05
CA TRP A 189 21.51 -13.78 -13.62
C TRP A 189 22.65 -13.77 -12.58
N LEU A 190 22.56 -14.58 -11.53
CA LEU A 190 23.62 -14.70 -10.51
C LEU A 190 24.98 -15.15 -11.09
N LYS A 191 24.98 -15.93 -12.18
CA LYS A 191 26.22 -16.27 -12.92
C LYS A 191 26.78 -15.07 -13.68
N LYS A 192 25.91 -14.21 -14.23
CA LYS A 192 26.28 -13.01 -14.99
C LYS A 192 26.70 -11.84 -14.08
N THR A 193 26.29 -11.83 -12.82
CA THR A 193 26.62 -10.79 -11.83
C THR A 193 27.40 -11.35 -10.63
N PRO A 194 28.67 -11.76 -10.82
CA PRO A 194 29.45 -12.35 -9.75
C PRO A 194 29.65 -11.36 -8.58
N GLY A 195 29.53 -11.87 -7.36
CA GLY A 195 29.73 -11.08 -6.13
C GLY A 195 28.47 -10.38 -5.61
N VAL A 196 27.30 -10.62 -6.21
CA VAL A 196 26.01 -10.06 -5.80
C VAL A 196 25.04 -11.20 -5.44
N ALA A 197 24.19 -10.94 -4.44
CA ALA A 197 23.03 -11.76 -4.12
C ALA A 197 21.75 -10.90 -4.14
N SER A 198 20.63 -11.53 -4.48
CA SER A 198 19.31 -10.89 -4.47
C SER A 198 18.70 -10.93 -3.07
N ALA A 199 17.89 -9.92 -2.73
CA ALA A 199 17.21 -9.78 -1.45
C ALA A 199 15.83 -9.13 -1.63
N GLN A 200 14.78 -9.72 -1.04
CA GLN A 200 13.41 -9.21 -1.09
C GLN A 200 12.75 -9.30 0.28
N LEU A 201 11.95 -8.29 0.64
CA LEU A 201 11.03 -8.38 1.77
C LEU A 201 9.81 -9.25 1.44
N LEU A 202 9.28 -9.95 2.42
CA LEU A 202 8.09 -10.79 2.29
C LEU A 202 6.81 -9.96 2.52
N LEU A 203 5.87 -10.09 1.57
CA LEU A 203 4.51 -9.59 1.68
C LEU A 203 3.54 -10.74 1.95
N VAL A 204 2.70 -10.56 2.96
CA VAL A 204 1.63 -11.51 3.32
C VAL A 204 0.28 -10.86 3.04
N GLY A 205 -0.52 -11.44 2.14
CA GLY A 205 -1.81 -10.89 1.70
C GLY A 205 -2.96 -11.14 2.67
N ALA A 206 -4.05 -10.38 2.53
CA ALA A 206 -5.35 -10.67 3.16
C ALA A 206 -5.88 -12.01 2.63
N LEU A 207 -6.33 -12.91 3.51
CA LEU A 207 -6.70 -14.26 3.08
C LEU A 207 -8.19 -14.47 3.11
N SER A 208 -8.73 -14.60 1.90
CA SER A 208 -9.54 -15.77 1.60
C SER A 208 -8.73 -16.93 0.99
N GLN A 209 -7.41 -16.82 0.71
CA GLN A 209 -6.64 -17.86 -0.05
C GLN A 209 -5.10 -17.97 0.19
N GLY A 210 -4.58 -18.02 1.41
CA GLY A 210 -3.16 -18.37 1.67
C GLY A 210 -1.99 -17.58 1.02
N LEU A 211 -2.19 -16.49 0.25
CA LEU A 211 -1.16 -15.93 -0.63
C LEU A 211 -0.03 -15.14 0.08
N ILE A 212 1.20 -15.62 -0.08
CA ILE A 212 2.43 -14.83 0.07
C ILE A 212 2.86 -14.36 -1.31
N LEU A 213 3.01 -13.05 -1.48
CA LEU A 213 3.55 -12.48 -2.71
C LEU A 213 5.02 -12.13 -2.49
N LEU A 214 5.88 -12.69 -3.34
CA LEU A 214 7.21 -12.16 -3.58
C LEU A 214 7.06 -11.02 -4.58
N GLY A 215 7.12 -9.78 -4.11
CA GLY A 215 6.93 -8.59 -4.95
C GLY A 215 7.90 -7.48 -4.60
N ASP A 216 8.21 -6.62 -5.58
CA ASP A 216 8.95 -5.36 -5.36
C ASP A 216 8.08 -4.37 -4.58
N SER A 217 7.92 -4.66 -3.29
CA SER A 217 7.01 -3.95 -2.37
C SER A 217 7.49 -2.56 -2.00
N LEU A 218 8.67 -2.10 -2.45
CA LEU A 218 9.14 -0.77 -2.03
C LEU A 218 8.54 0.37 -2.84
N SER A 219 8.01 0.09 -4.03
CA SER A 219 7.72 1.14 -5.01
C SER A 219 6.35 1.80 -4.82
N HIS A 220 5.30 1.06 -4.44
CA HIS A 220 3.94 1.59 -4.32
C HIS A 220 3.13 0.79 -3.29
N GLU A 221 2.30 1.47 -2.50
CA GLU A 221 1.31 0.88 -1.57
C GLU A 221 1.87 -0.12 -0.53
N VAL A 222 2.61 0.40 0.45
CA VAL A 222 3.17 -0.41 1.55
C VAL A 222 2.27 -0.35 2.77
N ARG A 223 2.07 -1.50 3.45
CA ARG A 223 1.46 -1.55 4.77
C ARG A 223 2.38 -2.27 5.75
N MET A 224 2.87 -1.59 6.78
CA MET A 224 3.72 -2.19 7.81
C MET A 224 3.04 -2.17 9.17
N LEU A 225 3.23 -3.21 9.97
CA LEU A 225 2.65 -3.31 11.32
C LEU A 225 3.70 -2.91 12.36
N GLY A 226 3.47 -1.82 13.08
CA GLY A 226 4.28 -1.45 14.25
C GLY A 226 3.74 -2.13 15.50
N MET A 227 4.60 -2.82 16.25
CA MET A 227 4.24 -3.61 17.44
C MET A 227 4.90 -3.02 18.69
N ARG A 228 4.11 -2.79 19.73
CA ARG A 228 4.60 -2.39 21.05
C ARG A 228 5.24 -3.59 21.77
N PRO A 229 6.10 -3.33 22.78
CA PRO A 229 6.68 -4.41 23.58
C PRO A 229 5.59 -5.32 24.18
N GLY A 230 5.74 -6.64 24.02
CA GLY A 230 4.81 -7.64 24.54
C GLY A 230 3.53 -7.82 23.72
N ALA A 231 3.45 -7.24 22.51
CA ALA A 231 2.29 -7.42 21.64
C ALA A 231 2.09 -8.87 21.17
N GLU A 232 3.14 -9.70 21.20
CA GLU A 232 3.11 -11.10 20.74
C GLU A 232 2.24 -12.01 21.62
N GLU A 233 2.04 -11.64 22.89
CA GLU A 233 1.28 -12.47 23.84
C GLU A 233 -0.24 -12.32 23.66
N ASN A 234 -0.69 -11.19 23.14
CA ASN A 234 -2.12 -10.88 22.95
C ASN A 234 -2.30 -9.80 21.88
N LEU A 235 -2.05 -10.16 20.62
CA LEU A 235 -1.99 -9.20 19.53
C LEU A 235 -3.38 -8.60 19.22
N HIS A 236 -3.50 -7.29 19.39
CA HIS A 236 -4.69 -6.49 19.06
C HIS A 236 -4.30 -5.40 18.06
N VAL A 237 -4.62 -5.65 16.80
CA VAL A 237 -4.25 -4.79 15.67
C VAL A 237 -5.30 -3.73 15.41
N HIS A 238 -4.89 -2.47 15.38
CA HIS A 238 -5.66 -1.42 14.72
C HIS A 238 -5.37 -1.43 13.22
N PRO A 239 -6.38 -1.38 12.33
CA PRO A 239 -6.19 -1.42 10.88
C PRO A 239 -5.45 -0.20 10.31
N GLY A 240 -5.24 0.82 11.14
CA GLY A 240 -4.67 2.10 10.74
C GLY A 240 -5.70 3.00 10.05
N LEU A 241 -5.20 3.98 9.29
CA LEU A 241 -6.04 4.80 8.42
C LEU A 241 -6.38 4.01 7.15
N PRO A 242 -7.60 4.18 6.59
CA PRO A 242 -7.96 3.59 5.32
C PRO A 242 -7.10 4.15 4.18
N PRO A 243 -6.92 3.40 3.09
CA PRO A 243 -6.08 3.82 1.98
C PRO A 243 -6.68 4.95 1.12
N THR A 244 -7.98 5.22 1.27
CA THR A 244 -8.72 6.23 0.51
C THR A 244 -9.49 7.19 1.41
N TYR A 245 -9.88 8.33 0.86
CA TYR A 245 -10.65 9.34 1.57
C TYR A 245 -12.05 8.88 1.94
N GLU A 246 -12.71 8.05 1.13
CA GLU A 246 -14.09 7.63 1.38
C GLU A 246 -14.23 7.02 2.77
N GLY A 247 -13.37 6.06 3.11
CA GLY A 247 -13.37 5.45 4.45
C GLY A 247 -12.96 6.44 5.55
N LEU A 248 -12.09 7.40 5.25
CA LEU A 248 -11.61 8.37 6.23
C LEU A 248 -12.66 9.45 6.54
N LEU A 249 -13.37 9.94 5.53
CA LEU A 249 -14.41 10.96 5.66
C LEU A 249 -15.61 10.42 6.45
N GLU A 250 -16.01 9.17 6.22
CA GLU A 250 -17.10 8.54 6.99
C GLU A 250 -16.78 8.46 8.49
N GLN A 251 -15.51 8.28 8.84
CA GLN A 251 -15.10 8.01 10.22
C GLN A 251 -14.63 9.27 10.95
N ARG A 252 -13.99 10.22 10.26
CA ARG A 252 -13.13 11.24 10.88
C ARG A 252 -13.17 12.62 10.23
N LEU A 253 -14.19 12.93 9.40
CA LEU A 253 -14.27 14.21 8.66
C LEU A 253 -13.84 15.45 9.45
N GLU A 254 -14.33 15.62 10.68
CA GLU A 254 -14.05 16.81 11.50
C GLU A 254 -12.56 16.98 11.84
N ALA A 255 -11.84 15.88 12.03
CA ALA A 255 -10.40 15.90 12.33
C ALA A 255 -9.53 16.20 11.10
N LEU A 256 -10.11 16.18 9.90
CA LEU A 256 -9.40 16.39 8.63
C LEU A 256 -9.42 17.85 8.18
N TRP A 257 -10.23 18.71 8.81
CA TRP A 257 -10.29 20.11 8.47
C TRP A 257 -9.15 20.88 9.11
N GLU A 258 -8.48 21.71 8.30
CA GLU A 258 -7.57 22.72 8.82
C GLU A 258 -7.87 24.10 8.26
N PRO A 259 -7.54 25.18 8.99
CA PRO A 259 -7.63 26.53 8.46
C PRO A 259 -6.84 26.64 7.17
N ASN A 260 -7.44 27.22 6.13
CA ASN A 260 -6.75 27.48 4.89
C ASN A 260 -5.75 28.66 5.09
N SER A 261 -4.57 28.33 5.62
CA SER A 261 -3.51 29.29 5.94
C SER A 261 -2.79 29.81 4.69
N GLN A 262 -2.93 29.13 3.55
CA GLN A 262 -2.54 29.61 2.23
C GLN A 262 -3.57 30.62 1.73
N GLY A 263 -3.70 31.74 2.43
CA GLY A 263 -4.63 32.80 2.07
C GLY A 263 -4.48 33.19 0.59
N LYS A 264 -5.50 32.85 -0.22
CA LYS A 264 -5.71 33.29 -1.62
C LYS A 264 -4.65 32.93 -2.66
N LYS A 265 -3.57 32.20 -2.35
CA LYS A 265 -2.60 31.84 -3.39
C LYS A 265 -3.02 30.54 -4.07
N GLU A 266 -3.57 30.70 -5.27
CA GLU A 266 -3.81 29.64 -6.25
C GLU A 266 -4.98 28.70 -5.93
N ALA A 267 -6.08 29.25 -5.39
CA ALA A 267 -7.35 28.79 -5.92
C ALA A 267 -7.22 28.88 -7.45
N THR A 268 -7.64 27.84 -8.17
CA THR A 268 -7.86 27.92 -9.61
C THR A 268 -8.56 29.25 -9.94
N ASP A 269 -8.56 29.76 -11.18
CA ASP A 269 -9.22 31.03 -11.57
C ASP A 269 -10.77 31.04 -11.36
N GLY A 270 -11.28 30.35 -10.34
CA GLY A 270 -12.65 30.11 -9.99
C GLY A 270 -13.18 28.85 -10.65
N PHE A 271 -12.34 27.98 -11.24
CA PHE A 271 -12.79 26.83 -12.05
C PHE A 271 -12.39 25.49 -11.44
N TRP A 272 -13.36 24.77 -10.87
CA TRP A 272 -13.10 23.60 -10.04
C TRP A 272 -13.61 22.30 -10.64
N HIS A 273 -12.80 21.24 -10.57
CA HIS A 273 -13.30 19.89 -10.68
C HIS A 273 -14.07 19.54 -9.40
N LEU A 274 -15.26 18.93 -9.54
CA LEU A 274 -16.10 18.55 -8.41
C LEU A 274 -16.05 17.03 -8.18
N LEU A 275 -15.96 16.65 -6.92
CA LEU A 275 -15.91 15.28 -6.45
C LEU A 275 -17.11 15.02 -5.54
N GLU A 276 -17.83 13.94 -5.82
CA GLU A 276 -18.87 13.44 -4.91
C GLU A 276 -18.26 12.38 -4.00
N MET A 277 -18.38 12.58 -2.68
CA MET A 277 -17.89 11.63 -1.67
C MET A 277 -18.99 11.40 -0.63
N GLY A 278 -19.63 10.24 -0.72
CA GLY A 278 -20.82 9.92 0.05
C GLY A 278 -21.97 10.88 -0.28
N THR A 279 -22.41 11.66 0.71
CA THR A 279 -23.48 12.66 0.55
C THR A 279 -22.96 14.09 0.37
N MET A 280 -21.64 14.26 0.33
CA MET A 280 -20.99 15.56 0.26
C MET A 280 -20.33 15.76 -1.10
N ILE A 281 -20.21 17.04 -1.48
CA ILE A 281 -19.52 17.45 -2.69
C ILE A 281 -18.33 18.30 -2.27
N PHE A 282 -17.19 18.01 -2.87
CA PHE A 282 -15.94 18.73 -2.66
C PHE A 282 -15.41 19.25 -3.99
N THR A 283 -14.52 20.23 -3.92
CA THR A 283 -13.59 20.49 -5.02
C THR A 283 -12.45 19.49 -4.96
N ASP A 284 -11.87 19.16 -6.11
CA ASP A 284 -10.59 18.45 -6.18
C ASP A 284 -9.42 19.41 -5.92
N TYR A 285 -8.34 18.90 -5.37
CA TYR A 285 -7.06 19.60 -5.41
C TYR A 285 -6.67 19.89 -6.87
N PRO A 286 -6.15 21.09 -7.17
CA PRO A 286 -5.79 21.45 -8.53
C PRO A 286 -4.71 20.51 -9.06
N LYS A 287 -5.02 19.84 -10.17
CA LYS A 287 -4.02 19.05 -10.89
C LYS A 287 -2.93 19.94 -11.48
N MET A 288 -1.73 19.39 -11.61
CA MET A 288 -0.62 20.07 -12.26
C MET A 288 -0.58 19.75 -13.75
N ALA A 289 -0.54 20.79 -14.58
CA ALA A 289 -0.40 20.69 -16.03
C ALA A 289 -1.45 19.76 -16.68
N LYS A 290 -1.07 19.09 -17.77
CA LYS A 290 -1.90 18.14 -18.51
C LYS A 290 -1.87 16.79 -17.80
N ALA A 291 -2.87 16.53 -16.98
CA ALA A 291 -2.94 15.33 -16.15
C ALA A 291 -4.39 14.88 -15.97
N THR A 292 -4.55 13.67 -15.44
CA THR A 292 -5.80 13.23 -14.83
C THR A 292 -6.06 14.06 -13.57
N ASP A 293 -7.34 14.24 -13.22
CA ASP A 293 -7.70 14.84 -11.93
C ASP A 293 -7.22 13.96 -10.78
N LEU A 294 -6.91 14.59 -9.64
CA LEU A 294 -6.27 13.91 -8.52
C LEU A 294 -7.27 13.04 -7.74
N ASN A 295 -8.55 13.39 -7.80
CA ASN A 295 -9.62 12.81 -7.00
C ASN A 295 -9.32 12.88 -5.49
N GLU A 296 -8.71 13.98 -5.05
CA GLU A 296 -8.45 14.29 -3.65
C GLU A 296 -9.32 15.50 -3.26
N PRO A 297 -10.26 15.37 -2.30
CA PRO A 297 -11.14 16.46 -1.91
C PRO A 297 -10.36 17.55 -1.16
N GLU A 298 -10.63 18.81 -1.48
CA GLU A 298 -9.98 19.99 -0.89
C GLU A 298 -10.99 20.85 -0.13
N PHE A 299 -11.89 21.52 -0.85
CA PHE A 299 -12.85 22.45 -0.25
C PHE A 299 -14.26 21.90 -0.29
N ARG A 300 -15.06 22.21 0.72
CA ARG A 300 -16.48 21.85 0.73
C ARG A 300 -17.26 22.71 -0.25
N VAL A 301 -18.09 22.06 -1.06
CA VAL A 301 -19.10 22.74 -1.89
C VAL A 301 -20.38 22.86 -1.08
N THR A 302 -20.84 24.09 -0.85
CA THR A 302 -22.06 24.35 -0.06
C THR A 302 -23.31 24.47 -0.91
N HIS A 303 -23.14 24.79 -2.20
CA HIS A 303 -24.22 24.90 -3.16
C HIS A 303 -23.72 24.59 -4.56
N ILE A 304 -24.54 23.93 -5.37
CA ILE A 304 -24.25 23.60 -6.76
C ILE A 304 -25.53 23.72 -7.60
N GLU A 305 -25.41 24.34 -8.76
CA GLU A 305 -26.46 24.44 -9.77
C GLU A 305 -25.89 24.03 -11.13
N ARG A 306 -26.59 23.15 -11.86
CA ARG A 306 -26.16 22.74 -13.20
C ARG A 306 -26.35 23.90 -14.20
N VAL A 307 -25.34 24.11 -15.04
CA VAL A 307 -25.34 25.17 -16.07
C VAL A 307 -25.22 24.53 -17.45
N GLY A 308 -26.29 24.61 -18.24
CA GLY A 308 -26.31 24.13 -19.62
C GLY A 308 -26.38 22.60 -19.79
N GLU A 309 -26.28 22.18 -21.04
CA GLU A 309 -26.28 20.77 -21.45
C GLU A 309 -24.88 20.15 -21.36
N PRO A 310 -24.78 18.81 -21.21
CA PRO A 310 -23.49 18.14 -21.17
C PRO A 310 -22.76 18.36 -22.49
N LYS A 311 -21.43 18.48 -22.43
CA LYS A 311 -20.60 18.63 -23.63
C LYS A 311 -19.66 17.45 -23.74
N HIS A 312 -19.64 16.84 -24.91
CA HIS A 312 -18.61 15.87 -25.24
C HIS A 312 -17.35 16.62 -25.66
N PHE A 313 -16.21 16.23 -25.11
CA PHE A 313 -14.93 16.68 -25.61
C PHE A 313 -13.98 15.49 -25.76
N CYS A 314 -13.11 15.61 -26.76
CA CYS A 314 -12.07 14.65 -27.07
C CYS A 314 -10.74 15.22 -26.59
N THR A 315 -9.97 14.45 -25.83
CA THR A 315 -8.68 14.90 -25.29
C THR A 315 -7.67 15.07 -26.42
N THR A 316 -6.86 16.13 -26.37
CA THR A 316 -5.72 16.32 -27.31
C THR A 316 -4.39 15.80 -26.76
N VAL A 317 -4.43 15.23 -25.56
CA VAL A 317 -3.28 14.71 -24.85
C VAL A 317 -3.23 13.20 -25.06
N ASP A 318 -2.16 12.74 -25.71
CA ASP A 318 -1.88 11.31 -25.82
C ASP A 318 -1.59 10.74 -24.43
N GLY A 319 -2.44 9.83 -23.96
CA GLY A 319 -2.30 9.17 -22.66
C GLY A 319 -2.29 7.66 -22.83
N TYR A 320 -1.12 7.02 -22.72
CA TYR A 320 -1.02 5.57 -22.59
C TYR A 320 -1.42 5.23 -21.14
N HIS A 321 -2.65 4.75 -20.93
CA HIS A 321 -3.27 4.32 -19.65
C HIS A 321 -4.05 5.33 -18.78
N GLY A 322 -4.48 6.49 -19.29
CA GLY A 322 -5.34 7.37 -18.47
C GLY A 322 -6.01 8.53 -19.19
N PHE A 323 -7.14 8.98 -18.66
CA PHE A 323 -7.87 10.15 -19.16
C PHE A 323 -7.15 11.45 -18.78
N MET A 324 -6.18 11.84 -19.60
CA MET A 324 -5.40 13.07 -19.40
C MET A 324 -5.95 14.21 -20.24
N TYR A 325 -6.04 15.40 -19.65
CA TYR A 325 -6.51 16.60 -20.37
C TYR A 325 -5.99 17.88 -19.74
N ASP A 326 -5.98 18.95 -20.53
CA ASP A 326 -5.69 20.30 -20.04
C ASP A 326 -6.96 20.95 -19.50
N ILE A 327 -6.93 21.51 -18.30
CA ILE A 327 -8.09 22.19 -17.72
C ILE A 327 -8.59 23.34 -18.62
N ASN A 328 -7.69 23.99 -19.37
CA ASN A 328 -8.03 25.06 -20.30
C ASN A 328 -8.90 24.57 -21.47
N GLU A 329 -8.83 23.28 -21.84
CA GLU A 329 -9.69 22.70 -22.87
C GLU A 329 -11.12 22.57 -22.37
N VAL A 330 -11.29 22.12 -21.13
CA VAL A 330 -12.60 22.06 -20.48
C VAL A 330 -13.18 23.45 -20.30
N GLN A 331 -12.39 24.41 -19.78
CA GLN A 331 -12.81 25.80 -19.61
C GLN A 331 -13.27 26.45 -20.92
N ARG A 332 -12.60 26.20 -22.05
CA ARG A 332 -13.00 26.73 -23.36
C ARG A 332 -14.38 26.23 -23.81
N THR A 333 -14.80 25.08 -23.32
CA THR A 333 -16.14 24.54 -23.60
C THR A 333 -17.17 24.97 -22.57
N ALA A 334 -16.79 25.61 -21.45
CA ALA A 334 -17.72 25.98 -20.40
C ALA A 334 -18.78 27.00 -20.89
N PRO A 335 -20.07 26.81 -20.54
CA PRO A 335 -21.08 27.84 -20.77
C PRO A 335 -20.84 29.06 -19.87
N SER A 336 -21.38 30.22 -20.28
CA SER A 336 -21.27 31.44 -19.49
C SER A 336 -21.85 31.26 -18.07
N GLY A 337 -21.10 31.67 -17.06
CA GLY A 337 -21.49 31.58 -15.65
C GLY A 337 -21.16 30.27 -14.96
N ALA A 338 -20.66 29.26 -15.68
CA ALA A 338 -20.10 28.06 -15.06
C ALA A 338 -18.73 28.36 -14.43
N ASN A 339 -18.50 27.80 -13.26
CA ASN A 339 -17.25 27.94 -12.49
C ASN A 339 -16.75 26.58 -11.96
N SER A 340 -17.36 25.49 -12.42
CA SER A 340 -17.00 24.15 -11.97
C SER A 340 -17.54 23.11 -12.93
N TYR A 341 -17.04 21.89 -12.80
CA TYR A 341 -17.39 20.79 -13.71
C TYR A 341 -17.17 19.42 -13.06
N THR A 342 -17.85 18.42 -13.63
CA THR A 342 -17.51 16.99 -13.44
C THR A 342 -17.23 16.36 -14.78
N VAL A 343 -16.41 15.32 -14.80
CA VAL A 343 -16.09 14.56 -16.01
C VAL A 343 -16.60 13.13 -15.84
N LYS A 344 -17.28 12.64 -16.88
CA LYS A 344 -17.64 11.23 -17.00
C LYS A 344 -17.00 10.67 -18.26
N LEU A 345 -16.07 9.74 -18.09
CA LEU A 345 -15.48 9.00 -19.20
C LEU A 345 -16.58 8.16 -19.87
N GLU A 346 -16.70 8.27 -21.19
CA GLU A 346 -17.72 7.54 -21.95
C GLU A 346 -17.10 6.45 -22.81
N GLU A 347 -16.07 6.79 -23.57
CA GLU A 347 -15.43 5.88 -24.51
C GLU A 347 -13.92 6.09 -24.50
N THR A 348 -13.19 4.99 -24.63
CA THR A 348 -11.75 5.00 -24.82
C THR A 348 -11.39 4.19 -26.05
N ASP A 349 -10.81 4.84 -27.06
CA ASP A 349 -10.24 4.18 -28.23
C ASP A 349 -8.71 4.22 -28.16
N TRP A 350 -8.15 3.21 -27.51
CA TRP A 350 -6.71 3.06 -27.32
C TRP A 350 -5.94 2.97 -28.64
N ALA A 351 -6.57 2.51 -29.72
CA ALA A 351 -5.93 2.40 -31.03
C ALA A 351 -5.76 3.75 -31.73
N LYS A 352 -6.59 4.75 -31.37
CA LYS A 352 -6.55 6.10 -31.94
C LYS A 352 -5.90 7.14 -31.02
N GLY A 353 -5.49 6.75 -29.81
CA GLY A 353 -4.74 7.61 -28.89
C GLY A 353 -5.54 8.75 -28.25
N TYR A 354 -6.87 8.72 -28.35
CA TYR A 354 -7.73 9.73 -27.74
C TYR A 354 -8.80 9.14 -26.84
N HIS A 355 -9.28 9.97 -25.90
CA HIS A 355 -10.40 9.63 -25.04
C HIS A 355 -11.57 10.57 -25.28
N VAL A 356 -12.80 10.05 -25.19
CA VAL A 356 -14.03 10.83 -25.26
C VAL A 356 -14.69 10.84 -23.87
N ALA A 357 -14.96 12.03 -23.37
CA ALA A 357 -15.68 12.21 -22.11
C ALA A 357 -16.79 13.24 -22.24
N SER A 358 -17.82 13.05 -21.44
CA SER A 358 -18.84 14.05 -21.18
C SER A 358 -18.44 14.92 -20.01
N VAL A 359 -18.57 16.24 -20.19
CA VAL A 359 -18.39 17.23 -19.14
C VAL A 359 -19.75 17.83 -18.80
N LEU A 360 -20.06 17.83 -17.51
CA LEU A 360 -21.18 18.57 -16.93
C LEU A 360 -20.64 19.82 -16.26
N PHE A 361 -21.26 20.96 -16.51
CA PHE A 361 -20.84 22.24 -15.95
C PHE A 361 -21.79 22.71 -14.87
N TYR A 362 -21.25 23.41 -13.89
CA TYR A 362 -21.98 23.89 -12.73
C TYR A 362 -21.55 25.30 -12.32
N LYS A 363 -22.45 25.95 -11.59
CA LYS A 363 -22.17 27.09 -10.75
C LYS A 363 -22.17 26.61 -9.30
N ALA A 364 -20.99 26.55 -8.70
CA ALA A 364 -20.74 26.09 -7.35
C ALA A 364 -20.38 27.25 -6.42
N THR A 365 -20.88 27.19 -5.19
CA THR A 365 -20.38 28.00 -4.06
C THR A 365 -19.47 27.13 -3.22
N VAL A 366 -18.22 27.58 -3.04
CA VAL A 366 -17.16 26.83 -2.38
C VAL A 366 -16.77 27.56 -1.09
N ASP A 367 -16.78 26.84 0.04
CA ASP A 367 -16.24 27.35 1.29
C ASP A 367 -14.72 27.12 1.31
N THR A 368 -13.96 28.22 1.22
CA THR A 368 -12.50 28.20 1.18
C THR A 368 -11.85 28.59 2.51
N SER A 369 -12.65 28.72 3.59
CA SER A 369 -12.15 29.08 4.93
C SER A 369 -11.33 27.96 5.57
N GLN A 370 -11.66 26.70 5.24
CA GLN A 370 -10.97 25.50 5.67
C GLN A 370 -10.75 24.58 4.47
N ARG A 371 -9.69 23.77 4.52
CA ARG A 371 -9.44 22.71 3.54
C ARG A 371 -9.35 21.35 4.24
N LEU A 372 -9.64 20.29 3.51
CA LEU A 372 -9.29 18.93 3.92
C LEU A 372 -7.79 18.71 3.73
N ILE A 373 -7.13 18.20 4.77
CA ILE A 373 -5.70 17.86 4.71
C ILE A 373 -5.49 16.75 3.67
N ARG A 374 -4.47 16.88 2.82
CA ARG A 374 -4.17 15.88 1.78
C ARG A 374 -3.85 14.52 2.38
N MET A 375 -4.31 13.41 1.77
CA MET A 375 -3.92 12.05 2.20
C MET A 375 -2.40 11.87 2.23
N GLY A 376 -1.70 12.45 1.24
CA GLY A 376 -0.24 12.45 1.23
C GLY A 376 0.37 13.18 2.44
N GLU A 377 -0.22 14.29 2.89
CA GLU A 377 0.21 15.02 4.09
C GLU A 377 -0.09 14.22 5.36
N ILE A 378 -1.26 13.56 5.43
CA ILE A 378 -1.65 12.71 6.55
C ILE A 378 -0.67 11.55 6.69
N HIS A 379 -0.45 10.77 5.62
CA HIS A 379 0.42 9.60 5.62
C HIS A 379 1.91 9.91 5.82
N GLN A 380 2.35 11.17 5.64
CA GLN A 380 3.72 11.59 5.91
C GLN A 380 3.92 12.18 7.31
N ASN A 381 2.84 12.48 8.03
CA ASN A 381 2.90 13.12 9.33
C ASN A 381 2.42 12.16 10.42
N PHE A 382 3.38 11.50 11.07
CA PHE A 382 3.10 10.55 12.15
C PHE A 382 2.20 11.13 13.24
N LYS A 383 2.46 12.37 13.69
CA LYS A 383 1.68 12.99 14.77
C LYS A 383 0.23 13.22 14.35
N LEU A 384 0.01 13.68 13.12
CA LEU A 384 -1.32 13.89 12.57
C LEU A 384 -2.05 12.56 12.36
N THR A 385 -1.37 11.55 11.81
CA THR A 385 -1.91 10.19 11.68
C THR A 385 -2.38 9.69 13.05
N MET A 386 -1.53 9.81 14.07
CA MET A 386 -1.87 9.35 15.43
C MET A 386 -3.01 10.14 16.07
N SER A 387 -3.10 11.46 15.87
CA SER A 387 -4.22 12.24 16.40
C SER A 387 -5.55 11.83 15.77
N ILE A 388 -5.57 11.52 14.47
CA ILE A 388 -6.78 11.05 13.78
C ILE A 388 -7.21 9.65 14.28
N LEU A 389 -6.25 8.81 14.67
CA LEU A 389 -6.50 7.46 15.19
C LEU A 389 -6.92 7.43 16.67
N ASP A 390 -6.46 8.40 17.48
CA ASP A 390 -6.76 8.50 18.92
C ASP A 390 -8.15 9.12 19.21
N ASP A 391 -8.71 9.91 18.28
CA ASP A 391 -10.07 10.47 18.31
C ASP A 391 -11.14 9.46 17.88
#